data_AF-A0A971LWJ5-F1
#
_entry.id   AF-A0A971LWJ5-F1
#
_cell.length_a   1.000
_cell.length_b   1.000
_cell.length_c   1.000
_cell.angle_alpha   90.00
_cell.angle_beta   90.00
_cell.angle_gamma   90.00
#
_symmetry.space_group_name_H-M   'P 1'
#
loop_
_entity.id
_entity.type
_entity.pdbx_description
1 polymer ?
#
loop_
_entity_poly.entity_id
_entity_poly.type
_entity_poly.pdbx_seq_one_letter_code
_entity_poly.pdbx_strand_id
1 'polypeptide(L)'
;MGEIISIGDGLIITVFSMIVVFLILLGIAYIIDILKVFINDKKDDKERDGASIVAEERPADQEGNSVEINDEELLAVIAAAIAASLGKSIPQIKIKTIKRLPNTSPIWAETGRREQIFNKL
;
A
#
# COMPACT_ATOMS: atom_id res chain seq x y z
N MET A 1 -62.11 13.69 -2.85
CA MET A 1 -61.48 14.81 -2.13
C MET A 1 -59.99 14.73 -2.43
N GLY A 2 -59.44 15.69 -3.15
CA GLY A 2 -57.99 15.79 -3.33
C GLY A 2 -57.50 16.88 -2.41
N GLU A 3 -56.80 16.51 -1.33
CA GLU A 3 -55.97 17.48 -0.63
C GLU A 3 -54.91 17.97 -1.63
N ILE A 4 -54.93 19.27 -1.89
CA ILE A 4 -53.83 19.93 -2.58
C ILE A 4 -52.63 19.92 -1.62
N ILE A 5 -51.74 18.93 -1.77
CA ILE A 5 -50.42 18.96 -1.12
C ILE A 5 -49.82 20.33 -1.45
N SER A 6 -49.58 21.13 -0.42
CA SER A 6 -49.17 22.52 -0.63
C SER A 6 -47.79 22.51 -1.26
N ILE A 7 -47.55 23.40 -2.24
CA ILE A 7 -46.18 23.63 -2.73
C ILE A 7 -45.25 24.04 -1.57
N GLY A 8 -45.81 24.64 -0.51
CA GLY A 8 -45.10 24.89 0.75
C GLY A 8 -44.62 23.62 1.47
N ASP A 9 -45.40 22.53 1.47
CA ASP A 9 -45.00 21.25 2.08
C ASP A 9 -43.89 20.59 1.24
N GLY A 10 -43.99 20.67 -0.09
CA GLY A 10 -42.92 20.28 -1.01
C GLY A 10 -41.63 21.10 -0.84
N LEU A 11 -41.75 22.37 -0.47
CA LEU A 11 -40.60 23.22 -0.16
C LEU A 11 -39.99 22.89 1.21
N ILE A 12 -40.83 22.59 2.21
CA ILE A 12 -40.34 22.19 3.55
C ILE A 12 -39.56 20.87 3.49
N ILE A 13 -40.03 19.87 2.72
CA ILE A 13 -39.39 18.55 2.67
C ILE A 13 -38.05 18.58 1.91
N THR A 14 -37.89 19.46 0.92
CA THR A 14 -36.61 19.62 0.19
C THR A 14 -35.55 20.32 1.06
N VAL A 15 -35.91 21.37 1.79
CA VAL A 15 -35.01 22.01 2.77
C VAL A 15 -34.68 21.06 3.92
N PHE A 16 -35.65 20.31 4.43
CA PHE A 16 -35.42 19.30 5.46
C PHE A 16 -34.47 18.19 4.99
N SER A 17 -34.67 17.66 3.78
CA SER A 17 -33.78 16.69 3.15
C SER A 17 -32.35 17.25 3.00
N MET A 18 -32.20 18.50 2.56
CA MET A 18 -30.89 19.16 2.43
C MET A 18 -30.14 19.24 3.78
N ILE A 19 -30.85 19.56 4.87
CA ILE A 19 -30.29 19.59 6.23
C ILE A 19 -29.88 18.17 6.67
N VAL A 20 -30.74 17.17 6.45
CA VAL A 20 -30.46 15.77 6.83
C VAL A 20 -29.25 15.22 6.06
N VAL A 21 -29.11 15.50 4.76
CA VAL A 21 -27.93 15.12 3.97
C VAL A 21 -26.66 15.78 4.52
N PHE A 22 -26.72 17.05 4.93
CA PHE A 22 -25.60 17.74 5.55
C PHE A 22 -25.20 17.11 6.90
N LEU A 23 -26.17 16.71 7.73
CA LEU A 23 -25.93 15.98 8.98
C LEU A 23 -25.34 14.59 8.75
N ILE A 24 -25.76 13.87 7.70
CA ILE A 24 -25.19 12.57 7.33
C ILE A 24 -23.72 12.72 6.91
N LEU A 25 -23.41 13.71 6.06
CA LEU A 25 -22.04 14.02 5.64
C LEU A 25 -21.15 14.40 6.84
N LEU A 26 -21.65 15.25 7.73
CA LEU A 26 -20.96 15.63 8.96
C LEU A 26 -20.73 14.42 9.87
N GLY A 27 -21.72 13.53 10.02
CA GLY A 27 -21.60 12.31 10.81
C GLY A 27 -20.55 11.34 10.25
N ILE A 28 -20.53 11.13 8.93
CA ILE A 28 -19.52 10.28 8.26
C ILE A 28 -18.11 10.88 8.45
N ALA A 29 -17.95 12.18 8.20
CA ALA A 29 -16.67 12.87 8.41
C ALA A 29 -16.20 12.75 9.87
N TYR A 30 -17.09 12.99 10.83
CA TYR A 30 -16.79 12.91 12.26
C TYR A 30 -16.37 11.50 12.71
N ILE A 31 -17.00 10.44 12.16
CA ILE A 31 -16.60 9.05 12.41
C ILE A 31 -15.19 8.77 11.85
N ILE A 32 -14.88 9.28 10.65
CA ILE A 32 -13.55 9.14 10.04
C ILE A 32 -12.49 9.90 10.86
N ASP A 33 -12.78 11.12 11.31
CA ASP A 33 -11.85 11.90 12.14
C ASP A 33 -11.57 11.23 13.49
N ILE A 34 -12.59 10.70 14.17
CA ILE A 34 -12.41 9.91 15.39
C ILE A 34 -11.55 8.67 15.12
N LEU A 35 -11.88 7.90 14.08
CA LEU A 35 -11.13 6.69 13.74
C LEU A 35 -9.67 7.01 13.38
N LYS A 36 -9.44 8.11 12.66
CA LYS A 36 -8.10 8.63 12.35
C LYS A 36 -7.32 8.95 13.62
N VAL A 37 -7.92 9.66 14.59
CA VAL A 37 -7.27 9.95 15.89
C VAL A 37 -6.90 8.65 16.62
N PHE A 38 -7.83 7.70 16.76
CA PHE A 38 -7.57 6.40 17.40
C PHE A 38 -6.49 5.54 16.70
N ILE A 39 -6.31 5.71 15.38
CA ILE A 39 -5.24 5.04 14.62
C ILE A 39 -3.90 5.77 14.75
N ASN A 40 -3.91 7.10 14.86
CA ASN A 40 -2.70 7.93 14.89
C ASN A 40 -1.99 7.93 16.26
N ASP A 41 -2.65 7.50 17.33
CA ASP A 41 -2.19 7.39 18.73
C ASP A 41 -0.99 6.41 18.95
N LYS A 42 -0.34 5.96 17.88
CA LYS A 42 0.88 5.13 17.91
C LYS A 42 2.11 5.78 17.28
N LYS A 43 2.02 7.02 16.81
CA LYS A 43 3.16 7.80 16.27
C LYS A 43 2.99 9.28 16.59
N ASP A 44 3.62 9.72 17.68
CA ASP A 44 3.88 11.14 17.92
C ASP A 44 5.02 11.68 17.04
N ASP A 45 5.07 13.01 16.96
CA ASP A 45 6.11 13.84 16.35
C ASP A 45 6.40 13.66 14.85
N LYS A 46 5.64 14.41 14.03
CA LYS A 46 6.17 15.68 13.52
C LYS A 46 5.16 16.63 12.86
N GLU A 47 5.33 17.90 13.21
CA GLU A 47 5.29 19.06 12.30
C GLU A 47 3.93 19.49 11.72
N ARG A 48 3.39 20.56 12.30
CA ARG A 48 2.51 21.49 11.59
C ARG A 48 3.39 22.34 10.65
N ASP A 49 3.15 22.31 9.35
CA ASP A 49 2.48 23.39 8.61
C ASP A 49 2.53 23.10 7.09
N GLY A 50 1.69 23.78 6.29
CA GLY A 50 1.77 23.76 4.82
C GLY A 50 0.81 22.78 4.14
N ALA A 51 -0.23 23.32 3.51
CA ALA A 51 -1.17 22.54 2.72
C ALA A 51 -0.58 22.01 1.40
N SER A 52 -1.24 20.97 0.86
CA SER A 52 -1.09 20.43 -0.50
C SER A 52 0.13 19.54 -0.79
N ILE A 53 0.01 18.23 -0.49
CA ILE A 53 0.24 17.13 -1.46
C ILE A 53 -0.79 16.02 -1.17
N VAL A 54 -1.29 15.37 -2.24
CA VAL A 54 -2.16 14.19 -2.18
C VAL A 54 -1.36 12.96 -1.71
N ALA A 55 -1.77 12.36 -0.58
CA ALA A 55 -1.29 11.06 -0.13
C ALA A 55 -1.70 9.98 -1.16
N GLU A 56 -0.82 9.17 -1.74
CA GLU A 56 0.10 8.18 -1.14
C GLU A 56 -0.59 6.84 -0.86
N GLU A 57 -0.69 6.02 -1.92
CA GLU A 57 -0.61 4.55 -1.78
C GLU A 57 0.85 4.15 -2.02
N ARG A 58 1.62 4.05 -0.93
CA ARG A 58 2.99 3.51 -0.93
C ARG A 58 3.03 2.29 0.00
N PRO A 59 3.22 1.06 -0.51
CA PRO A 59 3.62 -0.05 0.35
C PRO A 59 5.02 0.24 0.89
N ALA A 60 5.21 0.17 2.21
CA ALA A 60 6.40 0.66 2.91
C ALA A 60 7.61 -0.31 2.85
N ASP A 61 7.63 -1.19 1.86
CA ASP A 61 8.55 -2.31 1.73
C ASP A 61 9.93 -1.86 1.20
N GLN A 62 10.79 -1.50 2.16
CA GLN A 62 12.22 -1.21 1.99
C GLN A 62 12.55 0.10 1.25
N GLU A 63 12.80 1.13 2.07
CA GLU A 63 13.79 2.14 1.71
C GLU A 63 15.00 1.45 1.08
N GLY A 64 15.48 2.00 -0.04
CA GLY A 64 16.70 1.59 -0.72
C GLY A 64 17.95 1.94 0.09
N ASN A 65 17.98 1.52 1.35
CA ASN A 65 19.19 1.39 2.13
C ASN A 65 20.16 0.59 1.25
N SER A 66 21.31 1.18 0.94
CA SER A 66 22.43 0.45 0.37
C SER A 66 23.00 -0.42 1.49
N VAL A 67 22.22 -1.43 1.87
CA VAL A 67 22.71 -2.56 2.64
C VAL A 67 23.80 -3.14 1.75
N GLU A 68 25.04 -2.90 2.14
CA GLU A 68 26.12 -3.78 1.80
C GLU A 68 25.72 -5.12 2.41
N ILE A 69 25.10 -5.97 1.57
CA ILE A 69 24.54 -7.25 2.00
C ILE A 69 25.72 -8.16 2.30
N ASN A 70 26.23 -8.01 3.52
CA ASN A 70 27.28 -8.83 4.13
C ASN A 70 26.72 -10.20 4.58
N ASP A 71 25.68 -10.69 3.89
CA ASP A 71 25.18 -12.07 3.98
C ASP A 71 26.19 -12.96 3.23
N GLU A 72 27.31 -13.28 3.87
CA GLU A 72 28.35 -14.14 3.32
C GLU A 72 27.78 -15.50 2.88
N GLU A 73 26.77 -16.02 3.60
CA GLU A 73 26.01 -17.21 3.25
C GLU A 73 25.33 -17.10 1.86
N LEU A 74 24.69 -15.96 1.57
CA LEU A 74 24.03 -15.72 0.29
C LEU A 74 25.06 -15.61 -0.85
N LEU A 75 26.16 -14.91 -0.60
CA LEU A 75 27.29 -14.81 -1.53
C LEU A 75 27.88 -16.20 -1.83
N ALA A 76 28.06 -17.05 -0.82
CA ALA A 76 28.57 -18.41 -0.95
C ALA A 76 27.62 -19.31 -1.76
N VAL A 77 26.31 -19.27 -1.48
CA VAL A 77 25.30 -20.05 -2.23
C VAL A 77 25.22 -19.59 -3.69
N ILE A 78 25.21 -18.27 -3.95
CA ILE A 78 25.23 -17.73 -5.32
C ILE A 78 26.53 -18.12 -6.04
N ALA A 79 27.69 -18.00 -5.40
CA ALA A 79 28.97 -18.39 -5.98
C ALA A 79 29.04 -19.90 -6.29
N ALA A 80 28.51 -20.74 -5.40
CA ALA A 80 28.43 -22.19 -5.61
C ALA A 80 27.49 -22.56 -6.76
N ALA A 81 26.32 -21.91 -6.87
CA ALA A 81 25.40 -22.12 -7.97
C ALA A 81 26.00 -21.69 -9.33
N ILE A 82 26.70 -20.56 -9.37
CA ILE A 82 27.43 -20.09 -10.56
C ILE A 82 28.58 -21.06 -10.91
N ALA A 83 29.36 -21.50 -9.92
CA ALA A 83 30.44 -22.48 -10.08
C ALA A 83 29.92 -23.80 -10.69
N ALA A 84 28.83 -24.34 -10.15
CA ALA A 84 28.16 -25.52 -10.69
C ALA A 84 27.62 -25.29 -12.11
N SER A 85 26.97 -24.16 -12.36
CA SER A 85 26.39 -23.83 -13.68
C SER A 85 27.44 -23.62 -14.78
N LEU A 86 28.66 -23.19 -14.43
CA LEU A 86 29.76 -23.02 -15.39
C LEU A 86 30.76 -24.19 -15.39
N GLY A 87 30.59 -25.19 -14.52
CA GLY A 87 31.55 -26.30 -14.36
C GLY A 87 32.96 -25.85 -13.93
N LYS A 88 33.08 -24.70 -13.26
CA LYS A 88 34.36 -24.11 -12.82
C LYS A 88 34.44 -24.03 -11.31
N SER A 89 35.66 -24.08 -10.77
CA SER A 89 35.87 -23.92 -9.33
C SER A 89 35.76 -22.46 -8.90
N ILE A 90 35.29 -22.25 -7.67
CA ILE A 90 35.07 -20.92 -7.05
C ILE A 90 36.25 -19.94 -7.24
N PRO A 91 37.54 -20.30 -7.01
CA PRO A 91 38.64 -19.34 -7.16
C PRO A 91 38.87 -18.83 -8.60
N GLN A 92 38.22 -19.42 -9.62
CA GLN A 92 38.28 -18.95 -11.00
C GLN A 92 37.20 -17.91 -11.33
N ILE A 93 36.34 -17.56 -10.37
CA ILE A 93 35.14 -16.73 -10.56
C ILE A 93 35.24 -15.48 -9.69
N LYS A 94 35.16 -14.29 -10.30
CA LYS A 94 35.25 -13.01 -9.60
C LYS A 94 33.93 -12.25 -9.71
N ILE A 95 33.17 -12.21 -8.62
CA ILE A 95 31.93 -11.43 -8.51
C ILE A 95 32.32 -9.98 -8.20
N LYS A 96 31.85 -9.01 -9.00
CA LYS A 96 32.18 -7.58 -8.82
C LYS A 96 31.10 -6.80 -8.09
N THR A 97 29.83 -7.11 -8.34
CA THR A 97 28.69 -6.38 -7.77
C THR A 97 27.45 -7.28 -7.83
N ILE A 98 26.70 -7.37 -6.73
CA ILE A 98 25.36 -7.94 -6.68
C ILE A 98 24.41 -6.78 -6.39
N LYS A 99 23.33 -6.64 -7.17
CA LYS A 99 22.25 -5.70 -6.91
C LYS A 99 20.93 -6.45 -6.95
N ARG A 100 20.15 -6.37 -5.87
CA ARG A 100 18.75 -6.81 -5.91
C ARG A 100 17.96 -5.79 -6.71
N LEU A 101 17.18 -6.25 -7.69
CA LEU A 101 16.21 -5.40 -8.39
C LEU A 101 14.89 -5.43 -7.60
N PRO A 102 14.15 -4.30 -7.52
CA PRO A 102 12.82 -4.31 -6.93
C PRO A 102 11.91 -5.24 -7.74
N ASN A 103 11.06 -6.02 -7.06
CA ASN A 103 10.10 -6.88 -7.74
C ASN A 103 8.97 -6.03 -8.33
N THR A 104 9.10 -5.69 -9.62
CA THR A 104 8.10 -4.92 -10.38
C THR A 104 6.93 -5.77 -10.89
N SER A 105 6.84 -7.05 -10.49
CA SER A 105 5.74 -7.93 -10.90
C SER A 105 4.43 -7.46 -10.23
N PRO A 106 3.33 -7.23 -10.96
CA PRO A 106 2.05 -6.94 -10.33
C PRO A 106 1.54 -8.18 -9.57
N ILE A 107 0.77 -7.95 -8.51
CA ILE A 107 0.34 -8.99 -7.55
C ILE A 107 -0.33 -10.18 -8.26
N TRP A 108 -1.16 -9.94 -9.28
CA TRP A 108 -1.79 -11.01 -10.08
C TRP A 108 -0.80 -11.94 -10.78
N ALA A 109 0.34 -11.40 -11.26
CA ALA A 109 1.35 -12.15 -12.00
C ALA A 109 2.25 -12.99 -11.08
N GLU A 110 2.34 -12.60 -9.81
CA GLU A 110 2.93 -13.42 -8.77
C GLU A 110 1.96 -14.54 -8.34
N THR A 111 0.72 -14.19 -8.00
CA THR A 111 -0.31 -15.16 -7.57
C THR A 111 -0.53 -16.26 -8.60
N GLY A 112 -0.71 -15.92 -9.88
CA GLY A 112 -0.91 -16.91 -10.94
C GLY A 112 0.28 -17.86 -11.14
N ARG A 113 1.50 -17.41 -10.87
CA ARG A 113 2.72 -18.25 -10.92
C ARG A 113 2.81 -19.18 -9.73
N ARG A 114 2.44 -18.70 -8.53
CA ARG A 114 2.38 -19.50 -7.30
C ARG A 114 1.37 -20.63 -7.43
N GLU A 115 0.20 -20.33 -8.00
CA GLU A 115 -0.85 -21.33 -8.27
C GLU A 115 -0.37 -22.46 -9.20
N GLN A 116 0.31 -22.14 -10.31
CA GLN A 116 0.83 -23.15 -11.24
C GLN A 116 1.90 -24.06 -10.62
N ILE A 117 2.68 -23.55 -9.67
CA ILE A 117 3.67 -24.35 -8.94
C ILE A 117 2.96 -25.24 -7.92
N PHE A 118 2.01 -24.69 -7.16
CA PHE A 118 1.28 -25.41 -6.12
C PHE A 118 0.39 -26.53 -6.71
N ASN A 119 -0.25 -26.30 -7.85
CA ASN A 119 -1.02 -27.31 -8.60
C ASN A 119 -0.13 -28.36 -9.32
N LYS A 120 1.20 -28.30 -9.18
CA LYS A 120 2.15 -29.30 -9.71
C LYS A 120 2.80 -30.15 -8.61
N LEU A 121 2.45 -29.90 -7.35
CA LEU A 121 2.82 -30.69 -6.17
C LEU A 121 1.67 -31.63 -5.76
#